data_AF-A0A9D0IEN8-F1
#
_entry.id   AF-A0A9D0IEN8-F1
#
_cell.length_a   1.000
_cell.length_b   1.000
_cell.length_c   1.000
_cell.angle_alpha   90.00
_cell.angle_beta   90.00
_cell.angle_gamma   90.00
#
_symmetry.space_group_name_H-M   'P 1'
#
loop_
_entity.id
_entity.type
_entity.pdbx_description
1 polymer ?
#
loop_
_entity_poly.entity_id
_entity_poly.type
_entity_poly.pdbx_seq_one_letter_code
_entity_poly.pdbx_strand_id
1 'polypeptide(L)' 'MSDVLTRADCEVDARGLNCPMPILKAKKGLRDLAAGQVLHVVATDPGSANDFPLLCKQSGNELIETSE' A
#
# COMPACT_ATOMS: atom_id res chain seq x y z
N MET A 1 -17.76 20.37 1.66
CA MET A 1 -16.40 19.94 2.03
C MET A 1 -16.26 18.57 1.42
N SER A 2 -15.73 18.60 0.20
CA SER A 2 -15.99 17.63 -0.84
C SER A 2 -15.30 16.30 -0.53
N ASP A 3 -16.06 15.21 -0.64
CA ASP A 3 -15.60 13.83 -0.76
C ASP A 3 -14.25 13.76 -1.50
N VAL A 4 -13.17 13.62 -0.73
CA VAL A 4 -11.92 13.08 -1.25
C VAL A 4 -12.20 11.59 -1.40
N LEU A 5 -12.86 11.24 -2.50
CA LEU A 5 -12.83 9.89 -3.03
C LEU A 5 -11.34 9.58 -3.22
N THR A 6 -10.78 8.80 -2.31
CA THR A 6 -9.42 8.27 -2.36
C THR A 6 -9.31 7.35 -3.57
N ARG A 7 -9.25 7.96 -4.77
CA ARG A 7 -8.92 7.25 -5.99
C ARG A 7 -7.47 6.86 -5.87
N ALA A 8 -7.22 5.57 -5.76
CA ALA A 8 -5.87 5.05 -5.94
C ALA A 8 -5.40 5.41 -7.36
N ASP A 9 -4.28 6.11 -7.46
CA ASP A 9 -3.65 6.44 -8.74
C ASP A 9 -3.03 5.20 -9.37
N CYS A 10 -2.60 4.25 -8.54
CA CYS A 10 -2.05 2.96 -8.96
C CYS A 10 -2.52 1.85 -8.04
N GLU A 11 -2.69 0.66 -8.61
CA GLU A 11 -3.00 -0.57 -7.89
C GLU A 11 -1.89 -1.61 -8.09
N VAL A 12 -1.51 -2.28 -7.01
CA VAL A 12 -0.55 -3.39 -7.02
C VAL A 12 -1.22 -4.65 -6.48
N ASP A 13 -1.33 -5.64 -7.35
CA ASP A 13 -1.79 -6.97 -6.96
C ASP A 13 -0.62 -7.81 -6.41
N ALA A 14 -0.72 -8.14 -5.12
CA ALA A 14 0.18 -9.01 -4.39
C ALA A 14 -0.55 -10.22 -3.76
N ARG A 15 -1.75 -10.55 -4.23
CA ARG A 15 -2.49 -11.72 -3.77
C ARG A 15 -1.73 -13.02 -4.10
N GLY A 16 -1.84 -14.00 -3.22
CA GLY A 16 -1.15 -15.29 -3.37
C GLY A 16 0.37 -15.23 -3.22
N LEU A 17 0.93 -14.06 -2.86
CA LEU A 17 2.34 -13.93 -2.50
C LEU A 17 2.48 -14.00 -0.98
N ASN A 18 3.48 -14.76 -0.52
CA ASN A 18 3.80 -14.87 0.90
C ASN A 18 4.78 -13.77 1.33
N CYS A 19 4.76 -13.44 2.62
CA CYS A 19 5.75 -12.55 3.24
C CYS A 19 7.19 -12.98 2.85
N PRO A 20 8.07 -12.04 2.41
CA PRO A 20 7.93 -10.57 2.42
C PRO A 20 7.50 -9.95 1.07
N MET A 21 7.03 -10.75 0.11
CA MET A 21 6.82 -10.30 -1.26
C MET A 21 5.77 -9.19 -1.44
N PRO A 22 4.63 -9.17 -0.70
CA PRO A 22 3.65 -8.09 -0.81
C PRO A 22 4.24 -6.71 -0.52
N ILE A 23 5.06 -6.61 0.51
CA ILE A 23 5.70 -5.37 0.94
C ILE A 23 6.76 -4.91 -0.05
N LEU A 24 7.53 -5.83 -0.61
CA LEU A 24 8.51 -5.49 -1.65
C LEU A 24 7.83 -4.96 -2.92
N LYS A 25 6.71 -5.56 -3.31
CA LYS A 25 5.90 -5.07 -4.44
C LYS A 25 5.31 -3.70 -4.14
N ALA A 26 4.71 -3.50 -2.97
CA ALA A 26 4.19 -2.21 -2.54
C ALA A 26 5.27 -1.12 -2.55
N LYS A 27 6.43 -1.40 -1.96
CA LYS A 27 7.57 -0.50 -1.94
C LYS A 27 8.08 -0.18 -3.34
N LYS A 28 8.02 -1.14 -4.27
CA LYS A 28 8.34 -0.89 -5.69
C LYS A 28 7.32 0.06 -6.32
N GLY A 29 6.02 -0.19 -6.15
CA GLY A 29 4.97 0.69 -6.66
C GLY A 29 5.06 2.10 -6.10
N LEU A 30 5.36 2.25 -4.81
CA LEU A 30 5.56 3.56 -4.17
C LEU A 30 6.72 4.36 -4.75
N ARG A 31 7.78 3.70 -5.25
CA ARG A 31 8.90 4.40 -5.90
C ARG A 31 8.55 4.97 -7.27
N ASP A 32 7.55 4.38 -7.93
CA ASP A 32 7.10 4.81 -9.25
C ASP A 32 6.05 5.94 -9.15
N LEU A 33 5.61 6.28 -7.93
CA LEU A 33 4.61 7.33 -7.66
C LEU A 33 5.25 8.66 -7.25
N ALA A 34 4.56 9.75 -7.60
CA ALA A 34 4.88 11.10 -7.16
C ALA A 34 4.21 11.41 -5.80
N ALA A 35 4.74 12.43 -5.11
CA ALA A 35 4.16 12.93 -3.87
C ALA A 35 2.70 13.38 -4.09
N GLY A 36 1.81 12.95 -3.19
CA GLY A 36 0.38 13.24 -3.27
C GLY A 36 -0.43 12.19 -4.04
N GLN A 37 0.21 11.18 -4.63
CA GLN A 37 -0.48 10.05 -5.24
C GLN A 37 -0.71 8.91 -4.24
N VAL A 38 -1.76 8.12 -4.49
CA VAL A 38 -2.18 7.01 -3.62
C VAL A 38 -1.94 5.66 -4.30
N LEU A 39 -1.27 4.75 -3.58
CA LEU A 39 -1.11 3.35 -3.99
C LEU A 39 -2.12 2.47 -3.26
N HIS A 40 -2.95 1.75 -4.02
CA HIS A 40 -3.74 0.64 -3.50
C HIS A 40 -2.96 -0.66 -3.65
N VAL A 41 -2.88 -1.46 -2.58
CA VAL A 41 -2.20 -2.75 -2.63
C VAL A 41 -3.14 -3.83 -2.13
N VAL A 42 -3.36 -4.85 -2.97
CA VAL A 42 -4.20 -5.98 -2.62
C VAL A 42 -3.31 -7.15 -2.23
N ALA A 43 -3.35 -7.55 -0.97
CA ALA A 43 -2.58 -8.68 -0.44
C ALA A 43 -3.49 -9.59 0.38
N THR A 44 -3.22 -10.90 0.35
CA THR A 44 -3.97 -11.92 1.11
C THR A 44 -3.14 -12.57 2.22
N ASP A 45 -1.90 -12.11 2.41
CA ASP A 45 -0.98 -12.66 3.40
C ASP A 45 -1.29 -12.07 4.79
N PRO A 46 -1.41 -12.89 5.85
CA PRO A 46 -1.78 -12.43 7.19
C PRO A 46 -0.75 -11.48 7.82
N GLY A 47 0.51 -11.54 7.41
CA GLY A 47 1.57 -10.61 7.86
C GLY A 47 1.40 -9.20 7.29
N SER A 48 0.71 -9.06 6.16
CA SER A 48 0.51 -7.77 5.48
C SER A 48 -0.15 -6.72 6.37
N ALA A 49 -1.13 -7.12 7.19
CA ALA A 49 -1.84 -6.21 8.11
C ALA A 49 -0.90 -5.50 9.09
N ASN A 50 0.19 -6.15 9.51
CA ASN A 50 1.19 -5.56 10.40
C ASN A 50 2.32 -4.87 9.63
N ASP A 51 2.69 -5.40 8.47
CA ASP A 51 3.82 -4.90 7.72
C ASP A 51 3.52 -3.59 6.97
N PHE A 52 2.29 -3.37 6.47
CA PHE A 52 1.92 -2.14 5.75
C PHE A 52 2.02 -0.87 6.63
N PRO A 53 1.45 -0.84 7.85
CA PRO A 53 1.64 0.29 8.76
C PRO A 53 3.11 0.57 9.06
N LEU A 54 3.94 -0.48 9.19
CA LEU A 54 5.37 -0.33 9.42
C LEU A 54 6.09 0.21 8.18
N LEU A 55 5.76 -0.27 6.99
CA LEU A 55 6.30 0.23 5.72
C LEU A 55 6.00 1.71 5.54
N CYS A 56 4.76 2.14 5.81
CA CYS A 56 4.37 3.55 5.75
C CYS A 56 5.22 4.40 6.71
N LYS A 57 5.32 3.99 7.98
CA LYS A 57 6.17 4.67 8.98
C LYS A 57 7.65 4.73 8.58
N GLN A 58 8.21 3.64 8.05
CA GLN A 58 9.63 3.58 7.65
C GLN A 58 9.91 4.37 6.37
N SER A 59 8.97 4.41 5.43
CA SER A 59 9.13 5.12 4.15
C SER A 59 8.76 6.60 4.26
N GLY A 60 8.18 7.04 5.38
CA GLY A 60 7.64 8.39 5.57
C GLY A 60 6.31 8.62 4.84
N ASN A 61 5.65 7.55 4.41
CA ASN A 61 4.35 7.62 3.75
C ASN A 61 3.22 7.52 4.78
N GLU A 62 2.06 8.07 4.43
CA GLU A 62 0.86 7.98 5.24
C GLU A 62 0.03 6.76 4.84
N LEU A 63 -0.48 6.03 5.83
CA LEU A 63 -1.47 4.98 5.60
C LEU A 63 -2.86 5.62 5.60
N ILE A 64 -3.51 5.66 4.45
CA ILE A 64 -4.81 6.34 4.28
C ILE A 64 -5.97 5.46 4.75
N GLU A 65 -6.00 4.21 4.28
CA GLU A 65 -7.07 3.25 4.58
C GLU A 65 -6.50 1.83 4.57
N THR A 66 -7.12 0.93 5.31
CA THR A 66 -6.82 -0.51 5.29
C THR A 66 -8.11 -1.27 5.53
N SER A 67 -8.34 -2.33 4.76
CA SER A 67 -9.48 -3.23 4.92
C SER A 67 -8.98 -4.68 4.93
N GLU A 68 -9.63 -5.52 5.71
CA GLU A 68 -9.34 -6.96 5.86
C GLU A 68 -10.26 -7.84 5.02
#